data_AF-A0A1G2D7Y3-F1
#
_entry.id   AF-A0A1G2D7Y3-F1
#
_cell.length_a   1.000
_cell.length_b   1.000
_cell.length_c   1.000
_cell.angle_alpha   90.00
_cell.angle_beta   90.00
_cell.angle_gamma   90.00
#
_symmetry.space_group_name_H-M   'P 1'
#
loop_
_entity.id
_entity.type
_entity.pdbx_description
1 polymer ?
#
loop_
_entity_poly.entity_id
_entity_poly.type
_entity_poly.pdbx_seq_one_letter_code
_entity_poly.pdbx_strand_id
1 'polypeptide(L)' 'MDRKHFKCLFWKGLWALGALSFISAVYALYTGPVLGFDAQYWFWGALILTALSIPIKLDCHSCSVCETR' A
#
# COMPACT_ATOMS: atom_id res chain seq x y z
N MET A 1 -12.23 -9.94 16.56
CA MET A 1 -12.18 -8.99 15.43
C MET A 1 -12.62 -9.72 14.18
N ASP A 2 -13.64 -9.24 13.48
CA ASP A 2 -14.21 -9.96 12.32
C ASP A 2 -13.22 -10.07 11.16
N ARG A 3 -13.18 -11.24 10.49
CA ARG A 3 -12.26 -11.52 9.37
C ARG A 3 -12.34 -10.47 8.24
N LYS A 4 -13.51 -9.83 8.11
CA LYS A 4 -13.81 -8.78 7.13
C LYS A 4 -13.16 -7.43 7.50
N HIS A 5 -13.21 -7.04 8.78
CA HIS A 5 -12.54 -5.84 9.28
C HIS A 5 -11.02 -5.94 9.13
N PHE A 6 -10.48 -7.14 9.39
CA PHE A 6 -9.05 -7.41 9.20
C PHE A 6 -8.62 -7.21 7.74
N LYS A 7 -9.38 -7.72 6.76
CA LYS A 7 -9.11 -7.50 5.33
C LYS A 7 -9.10 -6.02 4.94
N CYS A 8 -10.04 -5.23 5.45
CA CYS A 8 -10.12 -3.80 5.14
C CYS A 8 -8.95 -2.99 5.75
N LEU A 9 -8.59 -3.29 6.99
CA LEU A 9 -7.40 -2.70 7.63
C LEU A 9 -6.12 -3.10 6.91
N PHE A 10 -6.02 -4.37 6.52
CA PHE A 10 -4.89 -4.88 5.77
C PHE A 10 -4.76 -4.21 4.40
N TRP A 11 -5.87 -4.00 3.69
CA TRP A 11 -5.91 -3.20 2.46
C TRP A 11 -5.37 -1.78 2.67
N LYS A 12 -5.88 -1.07 3.68
CA LYS A 12 -5.43 0.30 4.01
C LYS A 12 -3.93 0.32 4.34
N GLY A 13 -3.45 -0.67 5.08
CA GLY A 13 -2.04 -0.82 5.42
C GLY A 13 -1.16 -1.01 4.19
N LEU A 14 -1.54 -1.93 3.30
CA LEU A 14 -0.85 -2.15 2.02
C LEU A 14 -0.82 -0.91 1.14
N TRP A 15 -1.94 -0.18 1.05
CA TRP A 15 -2.00 1.09 0.31
C TRP A 15 -1.09 2.14 0.90
N ALA A 16 -1.13 2.33 2.23
CA ALA A 16 -0.30 3.31 2.91
C ALA A 16 1.19 3.00 2.76
N LEU A 17 1.59 1.74 2.92
CA LEU A 17 2.96 1.29 2.72
C LEU A 17 3.42 1.45 1.26
N GLY A 18 2.53 1.19 0.29
CA GLY A 18 2.80 1.42 -1.13
C GLY A 18 3.04 2.90 -1.42
N ALA A 19 2.20 3.79 -0.89
CA ALA A 19 2.34 5.24 -1.03
C ALA A 19 3.63 5.76 -0.37
N LEU A 20 3.93 5.30 0.85
CA LEU A 20 5.18 5.66 1.53
C LEU A 20 6.41 5.19 0.75
N SER A 21 6.37 3.97 0.20
CA SER A 21 7.45 3.46 -0.65
C SER A 21 7.62 4.32 -1.90
N PHE A 22 6.53 4.80 -2.51
CA PHE A 22 6.62 5.68 -3.67
C PHE A 22 7.24 7.04 -3.31
N ILE A 23 6.84 7.63 -2.18
CA ILE A 23 7.42 8.87 -1.67
C ILE A 23 8.92 8.68 -1.39
N SER A 24 9.32 7.58 -0.74
CA SER A 24 10.72 7.24 -0.52
C SER A 24 11.49 7.08 -1.83
N ALA A 25 10.88 6.50 -2.87
CA ALA A 25 11.51 6.38 -4.18
C ALA A 25 11.77 7.75 -4.81
N VAL A 26 10.79 8.64 -4.78
CA VAL A 26 10.91 10.01 -5.29
C VAL A 26 11.97 10.78 -4.49
N TYR A 27 11.93 10.69 -3.16
CA TYR A 27 12.90 11.33 -2.29
C TYR A 27 14.33 10.82 -2.57
N ALA A 28 14.48 9.50 -2.74
CA ALA A 28 15.77 8.88 -3.03
C ALA A 28 16.39 9.32 -4.37
N LEU A 29 15.58 9.72 -5.36
CA LEU A 29 16.09 10.29 -6.61
C LEU A 29 16.82 11.62 -6.40
N TYR A 30 16.42 12.40 -5.41
CA TYR A 30 16.99 13.73 -5.15
C TYR A 30 18.07 13.72 -4.07
N THR A 31 17.96 12.85 -3.07
CA THR A 31 18.86 12.86 -1.89
C THR A 31 19.82 11.67 -1.83
N GLY A 32 19.74 10.73 -2.77
CA GLY A 32 20.46 9.47 -2.72
C GLY A 32 19.74 8.40 -1.90
N PRO A 33 20.42 7.30 -1.51
CA PRO A 33 19.78 6.13 -0.91
C PRO A 33 18.99 6.47 0.38
N VAL A 34 17.78 5.93 0.49
CA VAL A 34 16.88 6.11 1.65
C VAL A 34 16.83 4.82 2.45
N LEU A 35 17.21 4.88 3.72
CA LEU A 35 17.39 3.70 4.60
C LEU A 35 18.30 2.63 3.98
N GLY A 36 19.30 3.04 3.19
CA GLY A 36 20.24 2.13 2.52
C GLY A 36 19.72 1.49 1.23
N PHE A 37 18.53 1.86 0.76
CA PHE A 37 17.95 1.36 -0.50
C PHE A 37 17.85 2.47 -1.54
N ASP A 38 18.14 2.12 -2.79
CA ASP A 38 18.04 3.03 -3.94
C ASP A 38 16.59 3.27 -4.37
N ALA A 39 16.38 4.35 -5.14
CA ALA A 39 15.06 4.74 -5.64
C ALA A 39 14.32 3.61 -6.38
N GLN A 40 15.05 2.80 -7.15
CA GLN A 40 14.47 1.69 -7.90
C GLN A 40 13.89 0.61 -6.97
N TYR A 41 14.55 0.31 -5.86
CA TYR A 41 14.05 -0.65 -4.87
C TYR A 41 12.73 -0.17 -4.25
N TRP A 42 12.70 1.09 -3.82
CA TRP A 42 11.50 1.72 -3.27
C TRP A 42 10.35 1.77 -4.27
N PHE A 43 10.64 2.05 -5.53
CA PHE A 43 9.64 2.08 -6.61
C PHE A 43 9.03 0.70 -6.86
N TRP A 44 9.86 -0.36 -6.93
CA TRP A 44 9.37 -1.73 -7.04
C TRP A 44 8.54 -2.13 -5.83
N GLY A 45 8.96 -1.77 -4.62
CA GLY A 45 8.19 -1.97 -3.39
C GLY A 45 6.81 -1.30 -3.48
N ALA A 46 6.75 -0.06 -3.94
CA ALA A 46 5.51 0.67 -4.15
C ALA A 46 4.57 -0.04 -5.12
N LEU A 47 5.09 -0.49 -6.27
CA LEU A 47 4.31 -1.21 -7.28
C LEU A 47 3.73 -2.52 -6.75
N ILE A 48 4.56 -3.34 -6.09
CA ILE A 48 4.13 -4.64 -5.55
C ILE A 48 3.06 -4.46 -4.47
N LEU A 49 3.29 -3.57 -3.51
CA LEU A 49 2.35 -3.30 -2.42
C LEU A 49 1.02 -2.75 -2.95
N THR A 50 1.07 -1.85 -3.93
CA THR A 50 -0.13 -1.30 -4.56
C THR A 50 -0.86 -2.36 -5.37
N ALA A 51 -0.16 -3.19 -6.15
CA ALA A 51 -0.77 -4.27 -6.93
C ALA A 51 -1.47 -5.31 -6.02
N LEU A 52 -0.83 -5.70 -4.92
CA LEU A 52 -1.40 -6.61 -3.91
C LEU A 52 -2.62 -6.00 -3.21
N SER A 53 -2.71 -4.68 -3.12
CA SER A 53 -3.86 -4.01 -2.52
C SER A 53 -5.13 -4.04 -3.40
N ILE A 54 -4.99 -4.13 -4.72
CA ILE A 54 -6.12 -4.11 -5.66
C ILE A 54 -7.13 -5.26 -5.42
N PRO A 55 -6.73 -6.54 -5.36
CA PRO A 55 -7.68 -7.65 -5.14
C PRO A 55 -8.39 -7.53 -3.79
N ILE A 56 -7.70 -7.01 -2.77
CA ILE A 56 -8.27 -6.83 -1.42
C ILE A 56 -9.31 -5.70 -1.43
N LYS A 57 -9.08 -4.64 -2.21
CA LYS A 57 -10.07 -3.57 -2.42
C LYS A 57 -11.35 -4.09 -3.07
N LEU A 58 -11.20 -4.90 -4.12
CA LEU A 58 -12.33 -5.52 -4.84
C LEU A 58 -13.15 -6.44 -3.92
N ASP A 59 -12.47 -7.17 -3.04
CA ASP A 59 -13.11 -7.99 -2.00
C ASP A 59 -13.84 -7.13 -0.95
N CYS A 60 -13.32 -5.93 -0.65
CA CYS A 60 -13.93 -4.97 0.28
C CYS A 60 -15.10 -4.18 -0.31
N HIS A 61 -15.14 -3.89 -1.62
CA HIS A 61 -16.26 -3.20 -2.28
C HIS A 61 -17.56 -4.02 -2.23
N SER A 62 -17.46 -5.35 -2.11
CA SER A 62 -18.59 -6.26 -1.91
C SER A 62 -19.01 -6.39 -0.43
N CYS A 63 -18.33 -5.70 0.50
CA CYS A 63 -18.62 -5.76 1.93
C CYS A 63 -19.39 -4.52 2.39
N SER A 64 -20.61 -4.76 2.91
CA SER A 64 -21.53 -3.81 3.55
C SER A 64 -20.97 -3.02 4.75
N VAL A 65 -19.68 -3.20 5.10
CA VAL A 65 -18.97 -2.48 6.17
C VAL A 65 -18.25 -1.25 5.62
N CYS A 66 -18.00 -1.19 4.31
CA CYS A 66 -17.45 -0.02 3.61
C CYS A 66 -18.54 0.90 3.03
N GLU A 67 -19.78 0.43 2.93
CA GLU A 67 -20.95 1.29 2.87
C GLU A 67 -21.17 1.87 4.27
N THR A 68 -20.52 2.98 4.58
CA THR A 68 -21.00 3.90 5.61
C THR A 68 -22.41 4.32 5.23
N ARG A 69 -23.41 3.66 5.82
CA ARG A 69 -24.68 4.32 6.13
C ARG A 69 -24.47 5.24 7.31
#